data_AF-F8KS03-F1
#
_entry.id   AF-F8KS03-F1
#
_cell.length_a   1.000
_cell.length_b   1.000
_cell.length_c   1.000
_cell.angle_alpha   90.00
_cell.angle_beta   90.00
_cell.angle_gamma   90.00
#
_symmetry.space_group_name_H-M   'P 1'
#
loop_
_entity.id
_entity.type
_entity.pdbx_description
1 polymer ?
#
loop_
_entity_poly.entity_id
_entity_poly.type
_entity_poly.pdbx_seq_one_letter_code
_entity_poly.pdbx_strand_id
1 'polypeptide(L)'
;MKLENFINFSIVGGFFIGLILSLLKFDQPEFVLFGTLVATVGFYLIILFFASIYMGFVNPRKKFLNKAELERRLVYFNKEFTQREKEIDDLLKYVHTYEFDEG
;
A
#
# COMPACT_ATOMS: atom_id res chain seq x y z
N MET A 1 -1.03 10.01 7.69
CA MET A 1 -0.27 10.13 8.96
C MET A 1 0.96 9.22 8.87
N LYS A 2 2.12 9.66 9.35
CA LYS A 2 3.31 8.79 9.46
C LYS A 2 3.03 7.70 10.49
N LEU A 3 3.54 6.48 10.26
CA LEU A 3 3.37 5.34 11.17
C LEU A 3 3.83 5.69 12.60
N GLU A 4 4.92 6.43 12.72
CA GLU A 4 5.45 6.92 13.99
C GLU A 4 4.43 7.74 14.79
N ASN A 5 3.64 8.59 14.12
CA ASN A 5 2.60 9.38 14.79
C ASN A 5 1.46 8.50 15.30
N PHE A 6 1.11 7.46 14.55
CA PHE A 6 0.09 6.50 14.96
C PHE A 6 0.56 5.71 16.19
N ILE A 7 1.80 5.22 16.17
CA ILE A 7 2.41 4.51 17.31
C ILE A 7 2.47 5.42 18.54
N ASN A 8 2.93 6.67 18.39
CA ASN A 8 2.99 7.61 19.51
C ASN A 8 1.61 7.93 20.10
N PHE A 9 0.61 8.15 19.25
CA PHE A 9 -0.77 8.36 19.71
C PHE A 9 -1.31 7.15 20.47
N SER A 10 -1.02 5.96 19.96
CA SER A 10 -1.39 4.69 20.57
C SER A 10 -0.76 4.45 21.93
N ILE A 11 0.48 4.87 22.16
CA ILE A 11 1.14 4.80 23.47
C ILE A 11 0.41 5.71 24.47
N VAL A 12 0.15 6.95 24.08
CA VAL A 12 -0.53 7.93 24.94
C VAL A 12 -1.96 7.48 25.25
N GLY A 13 -2.69 6.98 24.25
CA GLY A 13 -4.03 6.41 24.45
C GLY A 13 -4.02 5.17 25.36
N GLY A 14 -3.07 4.26 25.13
CA GLY A 14 -2.90 3.06 25.95
C GLY A 14 -2.54 3.36 27.40
N PHE A 15 -1.77 4.43 27.63
CA PHE A 15 -1.46 4.93 28.97
C PHE A 15 -2.73 5.39 29.71
N PHE A 16 -3.54 6.26 29.11
CA PHE A 16 -4.75 6.75 29.77
C PHE A 16 -5.79 5.65 30.00
N ILE A 17 -5.99 4.76 29.04
CA ILE A 17 -6.87 3.59 29.21
C ILE A 17 -6.35 2.68 30.32
N GLY A 18 -5.04 2.40 30.31
CA GLY A 18 -4.37 1.62 31.34
C GLY A 18 -4.53 2.22 32.73
N LEU A 19 -4.38 3.54 32.84
CA LEU A 19 -4.52 4.28 34.09
C LEU A 19 -5.94 4.22 34.64
N ILE A 20 -6.95 4.43 33.78
CA ILE A 20 -8.36 4.31 34.17
C ILE A 20 -8.66 2.89 34.66
N LEU A 21 -8.24 1.86 33.92
CA LEU A 21 -8.47 0.46 34.31
C LEU A 21 -7.75 0.10 35.60
N SER A 22 -6.54 0.62 35.81
CA SER A 22 -5.76 0.32 36.99
C SER A 22 -6.31 1.02 38.24
N LEU A 23 -6.78 2.27 38.11
CA LEU A 23 -7.47 2.98 39.18
C LEU A 23 -8.78 2.30 39.60
N LEU A 24 -9.52 1.72 38.64
CA LEU A 24 -10.77 1.02 38.95
C LEU A 24 -10.53 -0.34 39.64
N LYS A 25 -9.35 -0.94 39.45
CA LYS A 25 -9.07 -2.31 39.89
C LYS A 25 -8.24 -2.41 41.16
N PHE A 26 -7.39 -1.42 41.44
CA PHE A 26 -6.46 -1.47 42.56
C PHE A 26 -6.60 -0.21 43.43
N ASP A 27 -6.75 -0.40 44.74
CA ASP A 27 -6.81 0.69 45.71
C ASP A 27 -5.42 1.16 46.16
N GLN A 28 -4.40 0.32 45.99
CA GLN A 28 -3.03 0.64 46.37
C GLN A 28 -2.28 1.30 45.21
N PRO A 29 -1.61 2.45 45.45
CA PRO A 29 -1.00 3.26 44.39
C PRO A 29 0.12 2.52 43.65
N GLU A 30 0.84 1.62 44.31
CA GLU A 30 1.92 0.83 43.71
C GLU A 30 1.38 -0.09 42.60
N PHE A 31 0.25 -0.75 42.86
CA PHE A 31 -0.39 -1.63 41.89
C PHE A 31 -1.08 -0.85 40.77
N VAL A 32 -1.58 0.37 41.05
CA VAL A 32 -2.09 1.28 40.01
C VAL A 32 -1.00 1.67 39.01
N LEU A 33 0.17 2.04 39.51
CA LEU A 33 1.33 2.39 38.67
C LEU A 33 1.78 1.21 37.82
N PHE A 34 1.92 0.03 38.43
CA PHE A 34 2.35 -1.17 37.74
C PHE A 34 1.35 -1.59 36.66
N GLY A 35 0.06 -1.60 36.96
CA GLY A 35 -0.99 -1.96 36.00
C GLY A 35 -1.06 -0.98 34.82
N THR A 36 -0.87 0.31 35.07
CA THR A 36 -0.80 1.33 34.01
C THR A 36 0.39 1.09 33.07
N LEU A 37 1.57 0.79 33.61
CA LEU A 37 2.77 0.48 32.82
C LEU A 37 2.56 -0.78 31.96
N VAL A 38 2.07 -1.85 32.57
CA VAL A 38 1.80 -3.12 31.87
C VAL A 38 0.77 -2.90 30.75
N ALA A 39 -0.30 -2.16 31.00
CA ALA A 39 -1.30 -1.84 29.99
C ALA A 39 -0.72 -1.01 28.85
N THR A 40 0.10 0.01 29.15
CA THR A 40 0.75 0.85 28.14
C THR A 40 1.64 0.04 27.21
N VAL A 41 2.47 -0.84 27.78
CA VAL A 41 3.33 -1.75 27.02
C VAL A 41 2.49 -2.75 26.22
N GLY A 42 1.42 -3.29 26.80
CA GLY A 42 0.49 -4.19 26.12
C GLY A 42 -0.14 -3.56 24.88
N PHE A 43 -0.70 -2.36 25.02
CA PHE A 43 -1.27 -1.61 23.89
C PHE A 43 -0.22 -1.30 22.83
N TYR A 44 0.98 -0.86 23.23
CA TYR A 44 2.08 -0.63 22.31
C TYR A 44 2.42 -1.86 21.46
N LEU A 45 2.53 -3.04 22.08
CA LEU A 45 2.82 -4.30 21.38
C LEU A 45 1.69 -4.73 20.46
N ILE A 46 0.43 -4.58 20.89
CA ILE A 46 -0.74 -4.90 20.06
C ILE A 46 -0.74 -4.02 18.80
N ILE A 47 -0.53 -2.72 18.95
CA ILE A 47 -0.48 -1.79 17.82
C ILE A 47 0.68 -2.07 16.89
N LEU A 48 1.86 -2.41 17.42
CA LEU A 48 3.01 -2.85 16.62
C LEU A 48 2.69 -4.12 15.81
N PHE A 49 2.01 -5.08 16.43
CA PHE A 49 1.60 -6.31 15.77
C PHE A 49 0.64 -6.03 14.60
N PHE A 50 -0.40 -5.21 14.82
CA PHE A 50 -1.31 -4.79 13.76
C PHE A 50 -0.60 -3.99 12.66
N ALA A 51 0.32 -3.09 13.03
CA ALA A 51 1.12 -2.34 12.08
C ALA A 51 2.02 -3.26 11.23
N SER A 52 2.62 -4.27 11.85
CA SER A 52 3.45 -5.27 11.17
C SER A 52 2.62 -6.11 10.20
N ILE A 53 1.43 -6.56 10.59
CA ILE A 53 0.50 -7.25 9.70
C ILE A 53 0.08 -6.33 8.54
N TYR A 54 -0.28 -5.09 8.84
CA TYR A 54 -0.69 -4.11 7.82
C TYR A 54 0.44 -3.87 6.81
N MET A 55 1.68 -3.68 7.26
CA MET A 55 2.83 -3.59 6.37
C MET A 55 3.05 -4.90 5.59
N GLY A 56 2.92 -6.06 6.22
CA GLY A 56 3.06 -7.36 5.59
C GLY A 56 2.06 -7.61 4.45
N PHE A 57 0.82 -7.09 4.55
CA PHE A 57 -0.23 -7.27 3.54
C PHE A 57 -0.33 -6.12 2.52
N VAL A 58 -0.06 -4.88 2.93
CA VAL A 58 -0.23 -3.70 2.06
C VAL A 58 1.04 -3.39 1.26
N ASN A 59 2.22 -3.63 1.84
CA ASN A 59 3.49 -3.37 1.17
C ASN A 59 3.80 -4.31 -0.02
N PRO A 60 3.42 -5.62 -0.04
CA PRO A 60 3.57 -6.42 -1.26
C PRO A 60 2.76 -5.86 -2.43
N ARG A 61 1.54 -5.35 -2.22
CA ARG A 61 0.74 -4.73 -3.32
C ARG A 61 1.45 -3.54 -3.98
N LYS A 62 2.18 -2.73 -3.20
CA LYS A 62 2.99 -1.63 -3.75
C LYS A 62 4.20 -2.11 -4.56
N LYS A 63 4.78 -3.25 -4.20
CA LYS A 63 5.93 -3.84 -4.91
C LYS A 63 5.53 -4.60 -6.17
N PHE A 64 4.34 -5.23 -6.17
CA PHE A 64 3.79 -5.92 -7.35
C PHE A 64 3.26 -4.95 -8.42
N LEU A 65 2.83 -3.74 -8.05
CA LEU A 65 2.42 -2.69 -8.98
C LEU A 65 3.52 -1.64 -9.13
N ASN A 66 4.61 -2.00 -9.80
CA ASN A 66 5.62 -1.03 -10.21
C ASN A 66 5.05 -0.14 -11.33
N LYS A 67 4.30 0.90 -10.94
CA LYS A 67 3.62 1.85 -11.85
C LYS A 67 4.55 2.37 -12.96
N ALA A 68 5.81 2.63 -12.63
CA ALA A 68 6.81 3.10 -13.59
C ALA A 68 7.18 2.04 -14.64
N GLU A 69 7.31 0.77 -14.25
CA GLU A 69 7.54 -0.32 -15.19
C GLU A 69 6.29 -0.60 -16.04
N LEU A 70 5.11 -0.55 -15.43
CA LEU A 70 3.83 -0.71 -16.12
C LEU A 70 3.65 0.38 -17.19
N GLU A 71 3.88 1.64 -16.85
CA GLU A 71 3.80 2.77 -17.78
C GLU A 71 4.82 2.63 -18.92
N ARG A 72 6.05 2.21 -18.64
CA ARG A 72 7.05 1.94 -19.71
C ARG A 72 6.57 0.86 -20.68
N ARG A 73 6.02 -0.25 -20.17
CA ARG A 73 5.49 -1.32 -21.01
C ARG A 73 4.30 -0.85 -21.84
N LEU A 74 3.43 -0.03 -21.26
CA LEU A 74 2.26 0.53 -21.94
C LEU A 74 2.66 1.46 -23.10
N VAL A 75 3.66 2.32 -22.88
CA VAL A 75 4.21 3.19 -23.94
C VAL A 75 4.88 2.38 -25.04
N TYR A 76 5.63 1.33 -24.68
CA TYR A 76 6.24 0.42 -25.64
C TYR A 76 5.17 -0.25 -26.52
N PHE A 77 4.14 -0.85 -25.92
CA PHE A 77 3.06 -1.50 -26.66
C PHE A 77 2.32 -0.53 -27.57
N ASN A 78 2.01 0.69 -27.11
CA ASN A 78 1.34 1.69 -27.93
C ASN A 78 2.17 2.03 -29.19
N LYS A 79 3.49 2.21 -29.03
CA LYS A 79 4.38 2.47 -30.16
C LYS A 79 4.42 1.30 -31.15
N GLU A 80 4.45 0.06 -30.64
CA GLU A 80 4.43 -1.14 -31.47
C GLU A 80 3.12 -1.25 -32.26
N PHE A 81 1.97 -0.99 -31.62
CA PHE A 81 0.67 -0.99 -32.30
C PHE A 81 0.60 0.04 -33.42
N THR A 82 1.01 1.30 -33.17
CA THR A 82 1.02 2.33 -34.21
C THR A 82 1.91 1.96 -35.39
N GLN A 83 3.06 1.33 -35.13
CA GLN A 83 3.94 0.88 -36.21
C GLN A 83 3.29 -0.22 -37.04
N ARG A 84 2.68 -1.22 -36.39
CA ARG A 84 1.97 -2.31 -37.08
C ARG A 84 0.77 -1.82 -37.87
N GLU A 85 0.03 -0.87 -37.33
CA GLU A 85 -1.12 -0.26 -38.00
C GLU A 85 -0.69 0.46 -39.29
N LYS A 86 0.44 1.18 -39.24
CA LYS A 86 1.02 1.82 -40.43
C LYS A 86 1.50 0.82 -41.48
N GLU A 87 2.17 -0.25 -41.05
CA GLU A 87 2.61 -1.33 -41.94
C GLU A 87 1.40 -1.97 -42.66
N ILE A 88 0.29 -2.19 -41.94
CA ILE A 88 -0.95 -2.73 -42.51
C ILE A 88 -1.58 -1.75 -43.50
N ASP A 89 -1.64 -0.47 -43.18
CA ASP A 89 -2.20 0.57 -44.06
C ASP A 89 -1.38 0.71 -45.36
N ASP A 90 -0.06 0.66 -45.27
CA ASP A 90 0.83 0.70 -46.44
C ASP A 90 0.67 -0.56 -47.33
N LEU A 91 0.52 -1.74 -46.73
CA LEU A 91 0.24 -2.98 -47.47
C LEU A 91 -1.15 -2.97 -48.12
N LEU A 92 -2.18 -2.47 -47.44
CA LEU A 92 -3.52 -2.32 -48.00
C LEU A 92 -3.53 -1.37 -49.19
N LYS A 93 -2.82 -0.23 -49.10
CA LYS A 93 -2.65 0.69 -50.23
C LYS A 93 -1.95 0.02 -51.40
N TYR A 94 -0.88 -0.74 -51.15
CA TYR A 94 -0.18 -1.48 -52.19
C TYR A 94 -1.09 -2.48 -52.91
N VAL A 95 -1.84 -3.30 -52.15
CA VAL A 95 -2.78 -4.28 -52.73
C VAL A 95 -3.87 -3.59 -53.54
N HIS A 96 -4.45 -2.51 -53.01
CA HIS A 96 -5.46 -1.73 -53.71
C HIS A 96 -4.86 -1.18 -55.02
N THR A 97 -3.73 -0.46 -54.99
CA THR A 97 -3.10 0.05 -56.20
C THR A 97 -2.75 -1.04 -57.22
N TYR A 98 -2.35 -2.24 -56.78
CA TYR A 98 -2.09 -3.38 -57.66
C TYR A 98 -3.38 -3.88 -58.35
N GLU A 99 -4.50 -4.00 -57.62
CA GLU A 99 -5.79 -4.41 -58.21
C GLU A 99 -6.35 -3.40 -59.23
N PHE A 100 -5.95 -2.12 -59.17
CA PHE A 100 -6.38 -1.09 -60.14
C PHE A 100 -5.47 -0.97 -61.38
N ASP A 101 -4.28 -1.58 -61.41
CA ASP A 101 -3.33 -1.50 -62.55
C ASP A 101 -3.47 -2.71 -63.52
N GLU A 102 -4.17 -3.78 -63.11
CA GLU A 102 -4.47 -4.96 -63.94
C GLU A 102 -5.86 -4.91 -64.64
N GLY A 103 -6.60 -3.80 -64.58
CA GLY A 103 -7.92 -3.60 -65.22
C GLY A 103 -7.89 -2.58 -66.35
#